data_AF-A0A5B8MU22-F1
#
_entry.id   AF-A0A5B8MU22-F1
#
_cell.length_a   1.000
_cell.length_b   1.000
_cell.length_c   1.000
_cell.angle_alpha   90.00
_cell.angle_beta   90.00
_cell.angle_gamma   90.00
#
_symmetry.space_group_name_H-M   'P 1'
#
loop_
_entity.id
_entity.type
_entity.pdbx_description
1 polymer ?
#
loop_
_entity_poly.entity_id
_entity_poly.type
_entity_poly.pdbx_seq_one_letter_code
_entity_poly.pdbx_strand_id
1 'polypeptide(L)'
;MSKKNKLSTRRNQHAFNAEREKKLAEERKEKAEKRKKQTERKNKLGALVVKRKSKRGIKLKRNSVVKGIKIKNAASKAKARERLMAEAALKMQVD
;
A
#
# COMPACT_ATOMS: atom_id res chain seq x y z
N MET A 1 17.04 -50.92 13.07
CA MET A 1 16.16 -49.76 13.40
C MET A 1 16.33 -48.66 12.36
N SER A 2 15.24 -48.24 11.71
CA SER A 2 15.27 -47.14 10.73
C SER A 2 15.79 -45.84 11.38
N LYS A 3 16.62 -45.07 10.66
CA LYS A 3 17.11 -43.75 11.10
C LYS A 3 15.94 -42.81 11.48
N LYS A 4 14.76 -43.00 10.89
CA LYS A 4 13.53 -42.25 11.19
C LYS A 4 12.99 -42.49 12.60
N ASN A 5 13.23 -43.67 13.18
CA ASN A 5 12.75 -44.06 14.52
C ASN A 5 13.81 -43.89 15.61
N LYS A 6 15.05 -43.51 15.25
CA LYS A 6 16.13 -43.29 16.23
C LYS A 6 15.84 -42.04 17.06
N LEU A 7 15.85 -42.19 18.39
CA LEU A 7 15.49 -41.14 19.34
C LEU A 7 16.36 -39.87 19.18
N SER A 8 17.65 -40.05 18.86
CA SER A 8 18.58 -38.94 18.61
C SER A 8 18.18 -38.12 17.39
N THR A 9 17.75 -38.77 16.30
CA THR A 9 17.32 -38.08 15.07
C THR A 9 16.05 -37.27 15.30
N ARG A 10 15.13 -37.80 16.13
CA ARG A 10 13.91 -37.08 16.53
C ARG A 10 14.21 -35.86 17.41
N ARG A 11 15.08 -36.01 18.42
CA ARG A 11 15.52 -34.91 19.29
C ARG A 11 16.19 -33.78 18.49
N ASN A 12 17.05 -34.13 17.52
CA ASN A 12 17.70 -33.16 16.65
C ASN A 12 16.69 -32.43 15.75
N GLN A 13 15.67 -33.14 15.24
CA GLN A 13 14.61 -32.50 14.46
C GLN A 13 13.78 -31.51 15.29
N HIS A 14 13.46 -31.85 16.55
CA HIS A 14 12.76 -30.94 17.44
C HIS A 14 13.58 -29.69 17.75
N ALA A 15 14.88 -29.84 18.01
CA ALA A 15 15.78 -28.71 18.22
C ALA A 15 15.83 -27.79 16.99
N PHE A 16 16.01 -28.36 15.80
CA PHE A 16 16.02 -27.61 14.55
C PHE A 16 14.70 -26.87 14.29
N ASN A 17 13.57 -27.53 14.54
CA ASN A 17 12.25 -26.92 14.38
C ASN A 17 12.05 -25.78 15.38
N ALA A 18 12.45 -25.95 16.64
CA ALA A 18 12.35 -24.91 17.66
C ALA A 18 13.20 -23.67 17.32
N GLU A 19 14.40 -23.85 16.81
CA GLU A 19 15.24 -22.74 16.34
C GLU A 19 14.62 -22.01 15.14
N ARG A 20 14.07 -22.76 14.19
CA ARG A 20 13.38 -22.20 13.02
C ARG A 20 12.14 -21.40 13.43
N GLU A 21 11.35 -21.89 14.37
CA GLU A 21 10.18 -21.21 14.90
C GLU A 21 10.55 -19.91 15.63
N LYS A 22 11.63 -19.92 16.42
CA LYS A 22 12.16 -18.70 17.06
C LYS A 22 12.52 -17.62 16.03
N LYS A 23 13.27 -17.98 14.98
CA LYS A 23 13.64 -17.06 13.89
C LYS A 23 12.40 -16.50 13.17
N LEU A 24 11.43 -17.35 12.85
CA LEU A 24 10.18 -16.91 12.22
C LEU A 24 9.36 -15.99 13.12
N ALA A 25 9.38 -16.21 14.44
CA ALA A 25 8.72 -15.33 15.40
C ALA A 25 9.37 -13.95 15.45
N GLU A 26 10.71 -13.89 15.43
CA GLU A 26 11.47 -12.63 15.36
C GLU A 26 11.17 -11.85 14.07
N GLU A 27 11.20 -12.51 12.91
CA GLU A 27 10.84 -11.88 11.63
C GLU A 27 9.41 -11.33 11.60
N ARG A 28 8.46 -12.06 12.21
CA ARG A 28 7.06 -11.61 12.32
C ARG A 28 6.94 -10.38 13.20
N LYS A 29 7.67 -10.33 14.32
CA LYS A 29 7.73 -9.15 15.21
C LYS A 29 8.33 -7.95 14.48
N GLU A 30 9.46 -8.12 13.79
CA GLU A 30 10.11 -7.04 13.03
C GLU A 30 9.21 -6.49 11.92
N LYS A 31 8.53 -7.36 11.16
CA LYS A 31 7.56 -6.95 10.14
C LYS A 31 6.37 -6.21 10.75
N ALA A 32 5.87 -6.64 11.91
CA ALA A 32 4.79 -5.98 12.61
C ALA A 32 5.20 -4.57 13.09
N GLU A 33 6.40 -4.42 13.63
CA GLU A 33 6.94 -3.10 14.03
C GLU A 33 7.13 -2.16 12.85
N LYS A 34 7.69 -2.65 11.73
CA LYS A 34 7.80 -1.85 10.49
C LYS A 34 6.44 -1.36 10.00
N ARG A 35 5.41 -2.23 10.05
CA ARG A 35 4.03 -1.86 9.71
C ARG A 35 3.46 -0.82 10.68
N LYS A 36 3.64 -1.00 12.00
CA LYS A 36 3.22 -0.02 13.02
C LYS A 36 3.85 1.35 12.82
N LYS A 37 5.18 1.41 12.61
CA LYS A 37 5.89 2.67 12.32
C LYS A 37 5.37 3.34 11.05
N GLN A 38 5.03 2.55 10.02
CA GLN A 38 4.46 3.09 8.79
C GLN A 38 3.04 3.63 9.00
N THR A 39 2.19 2.94 9.77
CA THR A 39 0.84 3.41 10.09
C THR A 39 0.86 4.64 10.99
N GLU A 40 1.75 4.70 11.99
CA GLU A 40 1.93 5.88 12.84
C GLU A 40 2.38 7.10 12.04
N ARG A 41 3.32 6.94 11.10
CA ARG A 41 3.71 8.01 10.17
C ARG A 41 2.54 8.50 9.32
N LYS A 42 1.70 7.59 8.82
CA LYS A 42 0.49 7.96 8.06
C LYS A 42 -0.53 8.71 8.91
N ASN A 43 -0.69 8.33 10.18
CA ASN A 43 -1.66 8.94 11.09
C ASN A 43 -1.19 10.30 11.61
N LYS A 44 0.10 10.46 11.97
CA LYS A 44 0.68 11.73 12.45
C LYS A 44 0.69 12.82 11.37
N LEU A 45 0.86 12.45 10.11
CA LEU A 45 0.85 13.38 8.96
C LEU A 45 -0.56 13.64 8.41
N GLY A 46 -1.63 13.30 9.13
CA GLY A 46 -2.99 13.56 8.68
C GLY A 46 -3.28 12.91 7.32
N ALA A 47 -2.97 11.61 7.18
CA ALA A 47 -3.49 10.73 6.13
C ALA A 47 -3.54 11.30 4.69
N LEU A 48 -2.56 12.10 4.28
CA LEU A 48 -2.36 12.45 2.88
C LEU A 48 -0.85 12.42 2.60
N VAL A 49 -0.27 11.21 2.58
CA VAL A 49 0.84 10.96 1.65
C VAL A 49 0.23 11.04 0.25
N VAL A 50 -0.08 12.26 -0.20
CA VAL A 50 -0.30 12.56 -1.60
C VAL A 50 1.04 12.28 -2.23
N LYS A 51 1.19 11.07 -2.78
CA LYS A 51 2.07 10.91 -3.92
C LYS A 51 1.61 12.00 -4.89
N ARG A 52 2.36 13.10 -5.01
CA ARG A 52 2.10 14.18 -5.96
C ARG A 52 1.99 13.48 -7.31
N LYS A 53 0.76 13.15 -7.74
CA LYS A 53 0.53 12.84 -9.14
C LYS A 53 0.75 14.16 -9.81
N SER A 54 1.87 14.25 -10.51
CA SER A 54 2.18 15.38 -11.38
C SER A 54 0.86 15.73 -12.09
N LYS A 55 0.33 16.93 -11.83
CA LYS A 55 -0.88 17.45 -12.49
C LYS A 55 -0.58 17.74 -13.98
N ARG A 56 0.16 16.85 -14.65
CA ARG A 56 0.51 16.84 -16.07
C ARG A 56 0.14 15.52 -16.74
N GLY A 57 -0.78 14.71 -16.16
CA GLY A 57 -1.09 13.41 -16.78
C GLY A 57 -2.26 12.61 -16.23
N ILE A 58 -3.32 13.21 -15.67
CA ILE A 58 -4.51 12.41 -15.32
C ILE A 58 -5.14 11.87 -16.63
N LYS A 59 -4.84 10.60 -16.95
CA LYS A 59 -5.45 9.87 -18.05
C LYS A 59 -6.88 9.52 -17.67
N LEU A 60 -7.80 10.38 -18.08
CA LEU A 60 -9.23 10.13 -17.95
C LEU A 60 -9.63 8.98 -18.91
N LYS A 61 -10.17 7.89 -18.36
CA LYS A 61 -10.63 6.73 -19.14
C LYS A 61 -11.98 7.05 -19.82
N ARG A 62 -12.22 6.43 -20.98
CA ARG A 62 -13.54 6.50 -21.62
C ARG A 62 -14.56 5.76 -20.75
N ASN A 63 -15.80 6.25 -20.73
CA ASN A 63 -16.92 5.74 -19.94
C ASN A 63 -16.80 5.87 -18.40
N SER A 64 -15.73 6.47 -17.87
CA SER A 64 -15.67 6.81 -16.44
C SER A 64 -16.47 8.07 -16.12
N VAL A 65 -16.92 8.19 -14.87
CA VAL A 65 -17.55 9.40 -14.33
C VAL A 65 -16.53 10.13 -13.46
N VAL A 66 -16.31 11.41 -13.74
CA VAL A 66 -15.40 12.28 -12.99
C VAL A 66 -16.12 13.57 -12.66
N LYS A 67 -16.28 13.86 -11.36
CA LYS A 67 -16.96 15.08 -10.86
C LYS A 67 -18.34 15.30 -11.52
N GLY A 68 -19.12 14.22 -11.65
CA GLY A 68 -20.45 14.22 -12.27
C GLY A 68 -20.46 14.20 -13.81
N ILE A 69 -19.31 14.29 -14.48
CA ILE A 69 -19.22 14.29 -15.95
C ILE A 69 -18.86 12.89 -16.43
N LYS A 70 -19.73 12.28 -17.25
CA LYS A 70 -19.46 11.01 -17.93
C LYS A 70 -18.63 11.26 -19.20
N ILE A 71 -17.48 10.59 -19.30
CA ILE A 71 -16.50 10.82 -20.37
C ILE A 71 -16.85 9.93 -21.56
N LYS A 72 -17.65 10.47 -22.48
CA LYS A 72 -18.04 9.77 -23.72
C LYS A 72 -17.21 10.19 -24.93
N ASN A 73 -16.79 11.45 -24.98
CA ASN A 73 -16.14 12.10 -26.13
C ASN A 73 -15.04 13.11 -25.69
N ALA A 74 -14.35 13.73 -26.64
CA ALA A 74 -13.27 14.68 -26.37
C ALA A 74 -13.77 15.92 -25.60
N ALA A 75 -14.95 16.46 -25.93
CA ALA A 75 -15.54 17.62 -25.27
C ALA A 75 -15.84 17.36 -23.78
N SER A 76 -16.48 16.22 -23.44
CA SER A 76 -16.71 15.83 -22.05
C SER A 76 -15.42 15.60 -21.27
N LYS A 77 -14.36 15.13 -21.95
CA LYS A 77 -13.03 14.99 -21.36
C LYS A 77 -12.38 16.35 -21.06
N ALA A 78 -12.53 17.35 -21.94
CA ALA A 78 -12.03 18.71 -21.72
C ALA A 78 -12.73 19.37 -20.54
N LYS A 79 -14.07 19.34 -20.49
CA LYS A 79 -14.86 19.87 -19.36
C LYS A 79 -14.48 19.24 -18.02
N ALA A 80 -14.25 17.92 -18.00
CA ALA A 80 -13.79 17.23 -16.80
C ALA A 80 -12.39 17.66 -16.37
N ARG A 81 -11.48 17.98 -17.31
CA ARG A 81 -10.14 18.50 -17.00
C ARG A 81 -10.19 19.90 -16.43
N GLU A 82 -10.98 20.79 -17.02
CA GLU A 82 -11.14 22.17 -16.53
C GLU A 82 -11.65 22.19 -15.08
N ARG A 83 -12.68 21.40 -14.76
CA ARG A 83 -13.18 21.29 -13.38
C ARG A 83 -12.12 20.77 -12.41
N LEU A 84 -11.36 19.76 -12.82
CA LEU A 84 -10.25 19.23 -12.00
C LEU A 84 -9.14 20.27 -11.81
N MET A 85 -8.85 21.10 -12.82
CA MET A 85 -7.85 22.17 -12.73
C MET A 85 -8.32 23.33 -11.85
N ALA A 86 -9.58 23.74 -11.95
CA ALA A 86 -10.16 24.78 -11.10
C ALA A 86 -10.13 24.38 -9.62
N GLU A 87 -10.55 23.16 -9.29
CA GLU A 87 -10.47 22.62 -7.92
C GLU A 87 -9.01 22.53 -7.43
N ALA A 88 -8.12 22.12 -8.33
CA ALA A 88 -6.69 22.07 -8.07
C ALA A 88 -6.06 23.44 -7.79
N ALA A 89 -6.56 24.50 -8.42
CA ALA A 89 -6.09 25.87 -8.24
C ALA A 89 -6.64 26.49 -6.95
N LEU A 90 -7.94 26.31 -6.66
CA LEU A 90 -8.55 26.73 -5.40
C LEU A 90 -7.87 26.09 -4.20
N LYS A 91 -7.55 24.79 -4.28
CA LYS A 91 -6.80 24.11 -3.23
C LYS A 91 -5.40 24.71 -2.99
N MET A 92 -4.74 25.20 -4.05
CA MET A 92 -3.41 25.81 -3.93
C MET A 92 -3.43 27.26 -3.44
N GLN A 93 -4.58 27.95 -3.45
CA GLN A 93 -4.70 29.31 -2.90
C GLN A 93 -4.99 29.32 -1.39
N VAL A 94 -5.45 28.19 -0.84
CA VAL A 94 -5.81 28.04 0.58
C VAL A 94 -4.67 27.41 1.39
N ASP A 95 -3.69 26.80 0.71
CA ASP A 95 -2.44 26.26 1.28
C ASP A 95 -1.33 27.34 1.27
#